data_AF-A0AAD9YZK9-F1
#
_entry.id   AF-A0AAD9YZK9-F1
#
_cell.length_a   1.000
_cell.length_b   1.000
_cell.length_c   1.000
_cell.angle_alpha   90.00
_cell.angle_beta   90.00
_cell.angle_gamma   90.00
#
_symmetry.space_group_name_H-M   'P 1'
#
loop_
_entity.id
_entity.type
_entity.pdbx_description
1 polymer ?
#
loop_
_entity_poly.entity_id
_entity_poly.type
_entity_poly.pdbx_seq_one_letter_code
_entity_poly.pdbx_strand_id
1 'polypeptide(L)'
;MSPSGLCYNKLIVGAIIFHPTSTPTKLLLKHAAHETAFLNVFEIPDSRVDDTDATILHSLKREVREETGMEVETVTAAVESFSYAVEKSVWAGDERMVLREMSLQLNFGCEVAGGEFCVNP
;
A
#
# COMPACT_ATOMS: atom_id res chain seq x y z
N MET A 1 0.60 2.02 -23.58
CA MET A 1 0.98 0.64 -23.19
C MET A 1 2.15 0.74 -22.23
N SER A 2 2.15 -0.03 -21.15
CA SER A 2 3.27 -0.06 -20.21
C SER A 2 4.56 -0.49 -20.97
N PRO A 3 5.75 0.02 -20.59
CA PRO A 3 7.01 -0.38 -21.23
C PRO A 3 7.28 -1.89 -21.15
N SER A 4 6.65 -2.58 -20.20
CA SER A 4 6.75 -4.02 -19.97
C SER A 4 5.76 -4.86 -20.82
N GLY A 5 4.82 -4.24 -21.53
CA GLY A 5 3.74 -4.96 -22.24
C GLY A 5 2.74 -5.67 -21.30
N LEU A 6 2.87 -5.48 -19.98
CA LEU A 6 1.97 -6.05 -18.98
C LEU A 6 0.71 -5.18 -18.85
N CYS A 7 -0.45 -5.83 -18.84
CA CYS A 7 -1.71 -5.21 -18.46
C CYS A 7 -1.85 -5.30 -16.94
N TYR A 8 -1.71 -4.16 -16.25
CA TYR A 8 -1.97 -4.08 -14.81
C TYR A 8 -3.46 -3.84 -14.60
N ASN A 9 -4.08 -4.65 -13.74
CA ASN A 9 -5.48 -4.48 -13.35
C ASN A 9 -5.63 -3.87 -11.95
N LYS A 10 -4.51 -3.62 -11.25
CA LYS A 10 -4.46 -2.91 -9.97
C LYS A 10 -3.33 -1.91 -9.91
N LEU A 11 -3.63 -0.73 -9.41
CA LEU A 11 -2.66 0.28 -9.03
C LEU A 11 -2.64 0.37 -7.50
N ILE A 12 -1.47 0.17 -6.92
CA ILE A 12 -1.22 0.23 -5.48
C ILE A 12 -0.31 1.44 -5.21
N VAL A 13 -0.52 2.10 -4.08
CA VAL A 13 0.31 3.20 -3.62
C VAL A 13 0.82 2.93 -2.21
N GLY A 14 2.12 3.09 -1.98
CA GLY A 14 2.77 2.84 -0.69
C GLY A 14 3.53 4.04 -0.14
N ALA A 15 3.49 4.21 1.18
CA ALA A 15 4.13 5.30 1.92
C ALA A 15 5.37 4.82 2.69
N ILE A 16 6.55 5.34 2.33
CA ILE A 16 7.78 5.15 3.11
C ILE A 16 7.92 6.35 4.04
N ILE A 17 7.48 6.16 5.29
CA ILE A 17 7.50 7.19 6.32
C ILE A 17 8.79 7.05 7.14
N PHE A 18 9.60 8.09 7.16
CA PHE A 18 10.83 8.13 7.94
C PHE A 18 10.59 8.81 9.29
N HIS A 19 11.13 8.23 10.35
CA HIS A 19 11.13 8.89 11.65
C HIS A 19 12.18 10.02 11.64
N PRO A 20 11.90 11.19 12.26
CA PRO A 20 12.80 12.35 12.25
C PRO A 20 14.01 12.22 13.20
N THR A 21 14.61 11.03 13.32
CA THR A 21 15.79 10.77 14.16
C THR A 21 17.10 10.77 13.39
N SER A 22 18.22 10.94 14.11
CA SER A 22 19.58 10.89 13.56
C SER A 22 19.93 9.55 12.91
N THR A 23 19.27 8.47 13.32
CA THR A 23 19.30 7.18 12.63
C THR A 23 18.05 7.06 11.77
N PRO A 24 18.17 6.77 10.46
CA PRO A 24 17.01 6.61 9.59
C PRO A 24 16.26 5.34 9.97
N THR A 25 15.10 5.50 10.58
CA THR A 25 14.13 4.41 10.79
C THR A 25 12.91 4.67 9.93
N LYS A 26 12.25 3.59 9.51
CA LYS A 26 11.04 3.64 8.70
C LYS A 26 9.90 2.94 9.42
N LEU A 27 8.68 3.44 9.24
CA LEU A 27 7.49 2.80 9.78
C LEU A 27 7.17 1.53 8.98
N LEU A 28 6.88 0.45 9.69
CA LEU A 28 6.30 -0.77 9.14
C LEU A 28 5.07 -1.12 9.97
N LEU A 29 4.00 -1.51 9.29
CA LEU A 29 2.81 -2.10 9.87
C LEU A 29 2.95 -3.60 9.89
N LYS A 30 2.25 -4.25 10.81
CA LYS A 30 2.21 -5.71 10.89
C LYS A 30 0.76 -6.18 10.77
N HIS A 31 0.49 -7.01 9.79
CA HIS A 31 -0.82 -7.63 9.61
C HIS A 31 -1.22 -8.42 10.84
N ALA A 32 -2.52 -8.37 11.16
CA ALA A 32 -3.03 -9.03 12.34
C ALA A 32 -2.94 -10.56 12.16
N ALA A 33 -2.71 -11.28 13.26
CA ALA A 33 -2.54 -12.73 13.23
C ALA A 33 -3.82 -13.49 12.82
N HIS A 34 -4.96 -12.81 12.68
CA HIS A 34 -6.25 -13.38 12.30
C HIS A 34 -6.67 -13.02 10.87
N GLU A 35 -5.83 -12.33 10.11
CA GLU A 35 -6.11 -12.06 8.70
C GLU A 35 -6.10 -13.35 7.88
N THR A 36 -6.77 -13.34 6.73
CA THR A 36 -6.87 -14.53 5.86
C THR A 36 -5.75 -14.60 4.82
N ALA A 37 -5.03 -13.50 4.63
CA ALA A 37 -3.86 -13.39 3.77
C ALA A 37 -2.74 -12.65 4.53
N PHE A 38 -1.48 -12.94 4.19
CA PHE A 38 -0.31 -12.21 4.69
C PHE A 38 -0.18 -12.08 6.24
N LEU A 39 -0.65 -13.08 6.99
CA LEU A 39 -0.62 -13.09 8.46
C LEU A 39 0.77 -12.82 9.02
N ASN A 40 0.87 -11.90 9.99
CA ASN A 40 2.11 -11.52 10.66
C ASN A 40 3.22 -10.97 9.73
N VAL A 41 2.90 -10.62 8.49
CA VAL A 41 3.84 -9.97 7.57
C VAL A 41 3.97 -8.50 7.95
N PHE A 42 5.18 -7.97 7.78
CA PHE A 42 5.44 -6.55 7.91
C PHE A 42 5.44 -5.89 6.53
N GLU A 43 4.75 -4.77 6.42
CA GLU A 43 4.68 -3.97 5.21
C GLU A 43 4.74 -2.48 5.51
N ILE A 44 4.93 -1.67 4.48
CA ILE A 44 4.71 -0.24 4.58
C ILE A 44 3.21 0.04 4.52
N PRO A 45 2.72 1.19 5.03
CA PRO A 45 1.35 1.60 4.74
C PRO A 45 1.12 1.64 3.23
N ASP A 46 0.16 0.86 2.73
CA ASP A 46 -0.15 0.81 1.31
C ASP A 46 -1.60 0.43 1.03
N SER A 47 -2.11 0.91 -0.11
CA SER A 47 -3.42 0.45 -0.57
C SER A 47 -3.65 0.61 -2.05
N ARG A 48 -4.77 0.03 -2.48
CA ARG A 48 -5.29 0.21 -3.81
C ARG A 48 -5.78 1.64 -3.99
N VAL A 49 -5.38 2.25 -5.11
CA VAL A 49 -5.98 3.50 -5.59
C VAL A 49 -7.41 3.22 -6.07
N ASP A 50 -8.37 3.90 -5.46
CA ASP A 50 -9.80 3.77 -5.77
C ASP A 50 -10.21 4.74 -6.89
N ASP A 51 -11.28 4.41 -7.63
CA ASP A 51 -11.81 5.25 -8.70
C ASP A 51 -12.40 6.58 -8.15
N THR A 52 -12.70 6.62 -6.85
CA THR A 52 -13.16 7.82 -6.13
C THR A 52 -12.00 8.73 -5.68
N ASP A 53 -10.76 8.24 -5.68
CA ASP A 53 -9.59 9.04 -5.32
C ASP A 53 -9.29 10.07 -6.43
N ALA A 54 -9.28 11.36 -6.07
CA ALA A 54 -9.02 12.43 -7.05
C ALA A 54 -7.64 12.33 -7.72
N THR A 55 -6.65 11.77 -7.01
CA THR A 55 -5.29 11.51 -7.51
C THR A 55 -4.68 10.34 -6.73
N ILE A 56 -3.61 9.73 -7.26
CA ILE A 56 -2.80 8.72 -6.54
C ILE A 56 -2.31 9.24 -5.17
N LEU A 57 -1.94 10.53 -5.08
CA LEU A 57 -1.48 11.11 -3.82
C LEU A 57 -2.61 11.31 -2.80
N HIS A 58 -3.87 11.41 -3.24
CA HIS A 58 -5.02 11.44 -2.33
C HIS A 58 -5.24 10.06 -1.70
N SER A 59 -5.12 8.99 -2.49
CA SER A 59 -5.14 7.61 -2.00
C SER A 59 -4.04 7.37 -0.95
N LEU A 60 -2.80 7.80 -1.25
CA LEU A 60 -1.67 7.72 -0.33
C LEU A 60 -1.96 8.42 1.01
N LYS A 61 -2.51 9.64 0.96
CA LYS A 61 -2.82 10.42 2.17
C LYS A 61 -3.92 9.77 3.01
N ARG A 62 -4.98 9.30 2.34
CA ARG A 62 -6.09 8.59 2.99
C ARG A 62 -5.56 7.35 3.72
N GLU A 63 -4.75 6.55 3.05
CA GLU A 63 -4.26 5.30 3.63
C GLU A 63 -3.39 5.52 4.86
N VAL A 64 -2.42 6.44 4.76
CA VAL A 64 -1.55 6.78 5.89
C VAL A 64 -2.39 7.23 7.09
N ARG A 65 -3.46 7.99 6.85
CA ARG A 65 -4.36 8.43 7.92
C ARG A 65 -5.16 7.27 8.52
N GLU A 66 -5.71 6.39 7.69
CA GLU A 66 -6.54 5.25 8.12
C GLU A 66 -5.72 4.23 8.93
N GLU A 67 -4.53 3.87 8.48
CA GLU A 67 -3.73 2.80 9.12
C GLU A 67 -2.88 3.27 10.30
N THR A 68 -2.48 4.55 10.31
CA THR A 68 -1.49 5.08 11.28
C THR A 68 -1.98 6.25 12.13
N GLY A 69 -3.11 6.86 11.75
CA GLY A 69 -3.62 8.10 12.36
C GLY A 69 -2.85 9.37 11.97
N MET A 70 -1.73 9.28 11.25
CA MET A 70 -0.87 10.42 10.91
C MET A 70 -1.33 11.14 9.64
N GLU A 71 -0.95 12.41 9.48
CA GLU A 71 -1.19 13.18 8.25
C GLU A 71 0.09 13.31 7.43
N VAL A 72 0.04 13.03 6.13
CA VAL A 72 1.18 13.30 5.24
C VAL A 72 1.23 14.80 4.93
N GLU A 73 2.31 15.45 5.39
CA GLU A 73 2.59 16.85 5.09
C GLU A 73 3.20 16.99 3.70
N THR A 74 4.26 16.24 3.45
CA THR A 74 5.09 16.38 2.25
C THR A 74 5.44 15.03 1.67
N VAL A 75 5.30 14.91 0.34
CA VAL A 75 5.86 13.79 -0.42
C VAL A 75 7.26 14.19 -0.88
N THR A 76 8.28 13.52 -0.37
CA THR A 76 9.68 13.92 -0.52
C THR A 76 10.35 13.34 -1.77
N ALA A 77 9.96 12.13 -2.17
CA ALA A 77 10.52 11.47 -3.34
C ALA A 77 9.59 10.40 -3.89
N ALA A 78 9.65 10.17 -5.21
CA ALA A 78 9.21 8.91 -5.79
C ALA A 78 10.32 7.87 -5.60
N VAL A 79 9.94 6.69 -5.14
CA VAL A 79 10.83 5.54 -4.94
C VAL A 79 10.53 4.51 -6.04
N GLU A 80 11.48 3.61 -6.29
CA GLU A 80 11.34 2.59 -7.32
C GLU A 80 10.01 1.83 -7.18
N SER A 81 9.25 1.80 -8.27
CA SER A 81 8.03 1.03 -8.38
C SER A 81 8.35 -0.42 -8.68
N PHE A 82 7.50 -1.34 -8.23
CA PHE A 82 7.59 -2.74 -8.62
C PHE A 82 6.22 -3.27 -9.03
N SER A 83 6.22 -4.39 -9.72
CA SER A 83 5.00 -5.09 -10.08
C SER A 83 5.04 -6.53 -9.61
N TYR A 84 3.88 -7.04 -9.21
CA TYR A 84 3.74 -8.40 -8.71
C TYR A 84 2.40 -8.99 -9.14
N ALA A 85 2.34 -10.32 -9.15
CA ALA A 85 1.14 -11.07 -9.45
C ALA A 85 0.63 -11.73 -8.17
N VAL A 86 -0.68 -11.63 -7.92
CA VAL A 86 -1.35 -12.40 -6.88
C VAL A 86 -2.31 -13.37 -7.55
N GLU A 87 -2.17 -14.65 -7.22
CA GLU A 87 -3.10 -15.68 -7.66
C GLU A 87 -4.12 -15.95 -6.57
N LYS A 88 -5.41 -15.79 -6.91
CA LYS A 88 -6.53 -16.05 -6.01
C LYS A 88 -7.36 -17.20 -6.56
N SER A 89 -7.63 -18.18 -5.71
CA SER A 89 -8.62 -19.20 -6.01
C SER A 89 -10.00 -18.69 -5.62
N VAL A 90 -10.92 -18.63 -6.58
CA VAL A 90 -12.32 -18.26 -6.37
C VAL A 90 -13.22 -19.40 -6.84
N TRP A 91 -14.34 -19.58 -6.15
CA TRP A 91 -15.35 -20.56 -6.51
C TRP A 91 -16.45 -19.89 -7.33
N ALA A 92 -16.78 -20.47 -8.48
CA ALA A 92 -17.88 -20.05 -9.35
C ALA A 92 -18.84 -21.23 -9.51
N GLY A 93 -19.80 -21.34 -8.59
CA GLY A 93 -20.59 -22.57 -8.43
C GLY A 93 -19.71 -23.71 -7.92
N ASP A 94 -19.75 -24.86 -8.60
CA ASP A 94 -18.94 -26.04 -8.26
C ASP A 94 -17.53 -26.01 -8.88
N GLU A 95 -17.23 -25.03 -9.74
CA GLU A 95 -15.94 -24.90 -10.40
C GLU A 95 -14.99 -23.99 -9.60
N ARG A 96 -13.74 -24.45 -9.44
CA ARG A 96 -12.66 -23.64 -8.88
C ARG A 96 -11.91 -22.93 -10.01
N MET A 97 -11.95 -21.61 -10.00
CA MET A 97 -11.20 -20.76 -10.93
C MET A 97 -9.98 -20.15 -10.24
N VAL A 98 -8.90 -19.95 -10.98
CA VAL A 98 -7.72 -19.21 -10.52
C VAL A 98 -7.69 -17.88 -11.26
N LEU A 99 -7.85 -16.79 -10.51
CA LEU A 99 -7.69 -15.43 -11.01
C LEU A 99 -6.27 -14.97 -10.73
N ARG A 100 -5.62 -14.43 -11.76
CA ARG A 100 -4.31 -13.80 -11.64
C ARG A 100 -4.48 -12.28 -11.74
N GLU A 101 -4.20 -11.59 -10.65
CA GLU A 101 -4.24 -10.13 -10.57
C GLU A 101 -2.81 -9.58 -10.69
N MET A 102 -2.61 -8.62 -11.58
CA MET A 102 -1.32 -7.96 -11.82
C MET A 102 -1.36 -6.55 -11.23
N SER A 103 -0.58 -6.33 -10.18
CA SER A 103 -0.46 -5.05 -9.50
C SER A 103 0.79 -4.28 -9.95
N LEU A 104 0.65 -2.97 -10.11
CA LEU A 104 1.77 -2.02 -10.13
C LEU A 104 1.73 -1.22 -8.84
N GLN A 105 2.80 -1.24 -8.06
CA GLN A 105 2.93 -0.50 -6.82
C GLN A 105 3.88 0.69 -7.00
N LEU A 106 3.35 1.89 -6.77
CA LEU A 106 4.11 3.14 -6.74
C LEU A 106 4.44 3.49 -5.30
N ASN A 107 5.70 3.78 -5.01
CA ASN A 107 6.17 4.04 -3.66
C ASN A 107 6.63 5.48 -3.52
N PHE A 108 6.29 6.12 -2.41
CA PHE A 108 6.63 7.51 -2.14
C PHE A 108 7.25 7.68 -0.75
N GLY A 109 8.35 8.44 -0.67
CA GLY A 109 8.88 8.92 0.59
C GLY A 109 7.98 10.02 1.15
N CYS A 110 7.65 9.95 2.44
CA CYS A 110 6.72 10.86 3.10
C CYS A 110 7.28 11.43 4.39
N GLU A 111 7.05 12.73 4.60
CA GLU A 111 7.09 13.39 5.91
C GLU A 111 5.66 13.52 6.43
N VAL A 112 5.49 13.24 7.72
CA VAL A 112 4.19 13.20 8.38
C VAL A 112 4.18 14.08 9.63
N ALA A 113 3.01 14.59 9.99
CA ALA A 113 2.79 15.31 11.23
C ALA A 113 1.53 14.88 11.97
N GLY A 114 1.49 15.25 13.25
CA GLY A 114 0.35 15.07 14.15
C GLY A 114 0.21 13.66 14.74
N GLY A 115 -0.26 13.62 16.00
CA GLY A 115 -0.73 12.41 16.70
C GLY A 115 0.35 11.57 17.41
N GLU A 116 -0.01 10.94 18.54
CA GLU A 116 0.64 9.67 18.92
C GLU A 116 0.30 8.66 17.82
N PHE A 117 1.32 7.96 17.30
CA PHE A 117 1.12 6.86 16.36
C PHE A 117 0.09 5.88 16.93
N CYS A 118 -0.95 5.58 16.15
CA CYS A 118 -2.01 4.66 16.54
C CYS A 118 -2.26 3.68 15.38
N VAL A 119 -2.18 2.39 15.67
CA VAL A 119 -2.52 1.34 14.70
C VAL A 119 -4.00 1.04 14.85
N ASN A 120 -4.78 1.19 13.78
CA ASN A 120 -6.22 0.92 13.76
C ASN A 120 -7.00 1.60 14.92
N PRO A 121 -7.21 2.92 14.88
CA PRO A 121 -8.15 3.59 15.79
C PRO A 121 -9.60 3.10 15.66
#